data_AF-G0L6U1-F1
#
_entry.id   AF-G0L6U1-F1
#
_cell.length_a   1.000
_cell.length_b   1.000
_cell.length_c   1.000
_cell.angle_alpha   90.00
_cell.angle_beta   90.00
_cell.angle_gamma   90.00
#
_symmetry.space_group_name_H-M   'P 1'
#
loop_
_entity.id
_entity.type
_entity.pdbx_description
1 polymer ?
#
loop_
_entity_poly.entity_id
_entity_poly.type
_entity_poly.pdbx_seq_one_letter_code
_entity_poly.pdbx_strand_id
1 'polypeptide(L)'
;MDNFEKHVRENRAAFDDHKADRAKLWANIEAELAPSKPKTVPLWKSPILRIAASVLIILGVSGLIGLSFLNGSTEENSFVSKELQDIDMHYKGLVAYQVQLVQKNEQLSEADKAEFLSFMDELDAEYDTLKLEMQNNLDNELVLEAIVSNYRKRIELIEKLLHQLNESKLKDDDYGYTL
;
A
#
# COMPACT_ATOMS: atom_id res chain seq x y z
N MET A 1 58.58 63.38 -66.90
CA MET A 1 58.43 62.00 -66.38
C MET A 1 58.46 62.08 -64.87
N ASP A 2 57.52 61.41 -64.21
CA ASP A 2 57.34 61.45 -62.76
C ASP A 2 58.48 60.69 -62.05
N ASN A 3 58.88 61.15 -60.86
CA ASN A 3 60.01 60.58 -60.12
C ASN A 3 59.77 59.12 -59.72
N PHE A 4 58.51 58.74 -59.53
CA PHE A 4 58.10 57.37 -59.20
C PHE A 4 58.37 56.41 -60.36
N GLU A 5 58.04 56.80 -61.59
CA GLU A 5 58.23 55.97 -62.78
C GLU A 5 59.72 55.68 -63.00
N LYS A 6 60.58 56.69 -62.80
CA LYS A 6 62.03 56.53 -62.87
C LYS A 6 62.53 55.54 -61.81
N HIS A 7 62.05 55.65 -60.58
CA HIS A 7 62.45 54.78 -59.47
C HIS A 7 62.03 53.32 -59.70
N VAL A 8 60.79 53.07 -60.14
CA VAL A 8 60.30 51.71 -60.45
C VAL A 8 61.09 51.10 -61.61
N ARG A 9 61.41 51.90 -62.64
CA ARG A 9 62.16 51.41 -63.80
C ARG A 9 63.62 51.08 -63.48
N GLU A 10 64.29 51.91 -62.69
CA GLU A 10 65.69 51.68 -62.27
C GLU A 10 65.82 50.46 -61.34
N ASN A 11 64.78 50.14 -60.57
CA ASN A 11 64.78 49.02 -59.63
C ASN A 11 64.02 47.78 -60.14
N ARG A 12 63.52 47.78 -61.38
CA ARG A 12 62.70 46.69 -61.94
C ARG A 12 63.35 45.32 -61.80
N ALA A 13 64.66 45.23 -62.03
CA ALA A 13 65.41 43.99 -61.90
C ALA A 13 65.40 43.42 -60.47
N ALA A 14 65.30 44.27 -59.45
CA ALA A 14 65.21 43.84 -58.05
C ALA A 14 63.82 43.28 -57.68
N PHE A 15 62.79 43.53 -58.49
CA PHE A 15 61.43 43.00 -58.27
C PHE A 15 61.23 41.61 -58.90
N ASP A 16 62.04 41.23 -59.90
CA ASP A 16 61.88 39.97 -60.64
C ASP A 16 62.72 38.80 -60.08
N ASP A 17 63.51 39.01 -59.01
CA ASP A 17 64.46 38.01 -58.47
C ASP A 17 63.80 36.87 -57.67
N HIS A 18 62.60 37.11 -57.11
CA HIS A 18 61.92 36.12 -56.27
C HIS A 18 60.49 35.87 -56.74
N LYS A 19 60.24 34.69 -57.32
CA LYS A 19 58.88 34.21 -57.57
C LYS A 19 58.33 33.56 -56.31
N ALA A 20 57.19 34.06 -55.84
CA ALA A 20 56.47 33.44 -54.73
C ALA A 20 56.12 31.97 -55.05
N ASP A 21 56.45 31.06 -54.14
CA ASP A 21 56.03 29.66 -54.23
C ASP A 21 54.53 29.56 -53.93
N ARG A 22 53.74 29.58 -55.00
CA ARG A 22 52.28 29.50 -54.91
C ARG A 22 51.83 28.21 -54.25
N ALA A 23 52.54 27.09 -54.44
CA ALA A 23 52.14 25.81 -53.87
C ALA A 23 52.25 25.86 -52.34
N LYS A 24 53.33 26.43 -51.81
CA LYS A 24 53.51 26.64 -50.37
C LYS A 24 52.46 27.59 -49.79
N LEU A 25 52.13 28.67 -50.49
CA LEU A 25 51.11 29.62 -50.06
C LEU A 25 49.73 28.96 -50.00
N TRP A 26 49.35 28.20 -51.04
CA TRP A 26 48.08 27.49 -51.07
C TRP A 26 47.97 26.39 -50.02
N ALA A 27 49.06 25.64 -49.77
CA ALA A 27 49.09 24.62 -48.73
C ALA A 27 48.83 25.18 -47.33
N ASN A 28 49.38 26.36 -47.03
CA ASN A 28 49.14 27.03 -45.74
C ASN A 28 47.69 27.52 -45.60
N ILE A 29 47.12 28.06 -46.67
CA ILE A 29 45.72 28.52 -46.71
C ILE A 29 44.76 27.33 -46.51
N GLU A 30 45.03 26.19 -47.17
CA GLU A 30 44.21 24.99 -47.03
C GLU A 30 44.28 24.39 -45.62
N ALA A 31 45.44 24.46 -44.97
CA ALA A 31 45.61 24.06 -43.58
C ALA A 31 44.82 24.94 -42.59
N GLU A 32 44.76 26.26 -42.82
CA GLU A 32 43.96 27.18 -42.00
C GLU A 32 42.46 27.07 -42.25
N LEU A 33 42.05 26.65 -43.46
CA LEU A 33 40.64 26.50 -43.84
C LEU A 33 40.06 25.12 -43.49
N ALA A 34 40.88 24.18 -43.02
CA ALA A 34 40.39 22.88 -42.57
C ALA A 34 39.36 23.09 -41.45
N PRO A 35 38.08 22.68 -41.63
CA PRO A 35 37.04 22.96 -40.66
C PRO A 35 37.35 22.20 -39.35
N SER A 36 37.60 22.96 -38.28
CA SER A 36 37.65 22.42 -36.93
C SER A 36 36.28 21.83 -36.60
N LYS A 37 36.19 20.49 -36.56
CA LYS A 37 34.93 19.80 -36.23
C LYS A 37 34.52 20.20 -34.80
N PRO A 38 33.30 20.71 -34.58
CA PRO A 38 32.86 21.06 -33.24
C PRO A 38 32.85 19.80 -32.36
N LYS A 39 33.55 19.86 -31.22
CA LYS A 39 33.54 18.78 -30.22
C LYS A 39 32.18 18.75 -29.53
N THR A 40 31.25 17.96 -30.05
CA THR A 40 29.97 17.70 -29.38
C THR A 40 30.17 16.66 -28.28
N VAL A 41 29.99 17.04 -27.03
CA VAL A 41 29.95 16.09 -25.91
C VAL A 41 28.51 15.56 -25.76
N PRO A 42 28.26 14.25 -25.91
CA PRO A 42 26.93 13.70 -25.73
C PRO A 42 26.55 13.73 -24.24
N LEU A 43 25.51 14.50 -23.91
CA LEU A 43 25.05 14.72 -22.53
C LEU A 43 24.77 13.41 -21.78
N TRP A 44 24.26 12.40 -22.48
CA TRP A 44 23.96 11.05 -21.95
C TRP A 44 25.19 10.24 -21.50
N LYS A 45 26.40 10.66 -21.93
CA LYS A 45 27.68 10.07 -21.47
C LYS A 45 28.28 10.82 -20.27
N SER A 46 27.62 11.87 -19.77
CA SER A 46 28.10 12.61 -18.60
C SER A 46 27.88 11.78 -17.32
N PRO A 47 28.94 11.51 -16.54
CA PRO A 47 28.82 10.79 -15.28
C PRO A 47 27.96 11.56 -14.26
N ILE A 48 27.96 12.89 -14.31
CA ILE A 48 27.19 13.77 -13.42
C ILE A 48 25.68 13.57 -13.62
N LEU A 49 25.23 13.42 -14.87
CA LEU A 49 23.82 13.18 -15.18
C LEU A 49 23.34 11.80 -14.67
N ARG A 50 24.21 10.78 -14.70
CA ARG A 50 23.90 9.45 -14.16
C ARG A 50 23.74 9.48 -12.63
N ILE A 51 24.60 10.22 -11.94
CA ILE A 51 24.54 10.39 -10.49
C ILE A 51 23.27 11.15 -10.09
N ALA A 52 22.93 12.23 -10.80
CA ALA A 52 21.71 12.99 -10.54
C ALA A 52 20.45 12.12 -10.73
N ALA A 53 20.41 11.31 -11.79
CA ALA A 53 19.30 10.39 -12.04
C ALA A 53 19.18 9.33 -10.92
N SER A 54 20.28 8.75 -10.44
CA SER A 54 20.22 7.78 -9.33
C SER A 54 19.73 8.40 -8.03
N VAL A 55 20.15 9.64 -7.72
CA VAL A 55 19.69 10.36 -6.53
C VAL A 55 18.19 10.65 -6.61
N LEU A 56 17.70 11.08 -7.77
CA LEU A 56 16.26 11.31 -7.98
C LEU A 56 15.44 10.03 -7.86
N ILE A 57 15.95 8.89 -8.36
CA ILE A 57 15.27 7.60 -8.20
C ILE A 57 15.22 7.20 -6.72
N ILE A 58 16.32 7.33 -5.99
CA ILE A 58 16.36 7.00 -4.56
C ILE A 58 15.40 7.89 -3.77
N LEU A 59 15.41 9.21 -4.00
CA LEU A 59 14.50 10.13 -3.34
C LEU A 59 13.04 9.89 -3.74
N GLY A 60 12.77 9.56 -5.00
CA GLY A 60 11.44 9.22 -5.48
C GLY A 60 10.90 7.94 -4.83
N VAL A 61 11.70 6.87 -4.81
CA VAL A 61 11.32 5.59 -4.18
C VAL A 61 11.17 5.75 -2.67
N SER A 62 12.12 6.40 -2.00
CA SER A 62 12.03 6.68 -0.57
C SER A 62 10.87 7.61 -0.22
N GLY A 63 10.55 8.58 -1.09
CA GLY A 63 9.40 9.47 -0.91
C GLY A 63 8.06 8.75 -1.07
N LEU A 64 7.94 7.87 -2.07
CA LEU A 64 6.75 7.03 -2.27
C LEU A 64 6.53 6.08 -1.09
N ILE A 65 7.61 5.39 -0.65
CA ILE A 65 7.57 4.49 0.51
C ILE A 65 7.25 5.29 1.79
N GLY A 66 7.89 6.45 1.98
CA GLY A 66 7.68 7.32 3.15
C GLY A 66 6.25 7.85 3.24
N LEU A 67 5.62 8.23 2.12
CA LEU A 67 4.22 8.63 2.10
C LEU A 67 3.27 7.47 2.48
N SER A 68 3.55 6.25 2.02
CA SER A 68 2.79 5.06 2.40
C SER A 68 2.90 4.74 3.90
N PHE A 69 4.09 4.94 4.50
CA PHE A 69 4.29 4.75 5.94
C PHE A 69 3.65 5.85 6.80
N LEU A 70 3.66 7.11 6.34
CA LEU A 70 3.05 8.24 7.06
C LEU A 70 1.52 8.22 7.04
N ASN A 71 0.91 7.58 6.04
CA ASN A 71 -0.54 7.36 5.96
C ASN A 71 -1.01 6.11 6.76
N GLY A 72 -0.10 5.44 7.46
CA GLY A 72 -0.38 4.22 8.20
C GLY A 72 -0.85 4.49 9.63
N SER A 73 -2.16 4.51 9.83
CA SER A 73 -2.84 4.23 11.11
C SER A 73 -2.65 2.76 11.54
N THR A 74 -1.42 2.26 11.50
CA THR A 74 -1.13 0.81 11.49
C THR A 74 -1.07 0.21 12.88
N GLU A 75 -0.60 0.94 13.89
CA GLU A 75 -0.49 0.37 15.25
C GLU A 75 -1.85 0.22 15.94
N GLU A 76 -2.71 1.24 15.86
CA GLU A 76 -4.05 1.20 16.46
C GLU A 76 -4.94 0.15 15.78
N ASN A 77 -4.94 0.11 14.44
CA ASN A 77 -5.67 -0.92 13.71
C ASN A 77 -5.12 -2.33 13.97
N SER A 78 -3.79 -2.48 14.15
CA SER A 78 -3.20 -3.77 14.49
C SER A 78 -3.58 -4.23 15.90
N PHE A 79 -3.66 -3.31 16.88
CA PHE A 79 -4.08 -3.63 18.24
C PHE A 79 -5.56 -4.01 18.28
N VAL A 80 -6.43 -3.21 17.67
CA VAL A 80 -7.88 -3.49 17.58
C VAL A 80 -8.16 -4.83 16.89
N SER A 81 -7.44 -5.12 15.80
CA SER A 81 -7.57 -6.41 15.09
C SER A 81 -7.16 -7.59 15.96
N LYS A 82 -6.14 -7.43 16.81
CA LYS A 82 -5.68 -8.48 17.71
C LYS A 82 -6.68 -8.71 18.84
N GLU A 83 -7.26 -7.64 19.36
CA GLU A 83 -8.18 -7.71 20.48
C GLU A 83 -9.49 -8.36 20.05
N LEU A 84 -9.97 -8.05 18.84
CA LEU A 84 -11.07 -8.79 18.21
C LEU A 84 -10.73 -10.28 18.05
N GLN A 85 -9.51 -10.60 17.61
CA GLN A 85 -9.09 -12.00 17.45
C GLN A 85 -9.08 -12.76 18.78
N ASP A 86 -8.58 -12.14 19.85
CA ASP A 86 -8.56 -12.73 21.19
C ASP A 86 -10.00 -12.95 21.70
N ILE A 87 -10.89 -11.96 21.54
CA ILE A 87 -12.33 -12.11 21.86
C ILE A 87 -12.93 -13.29 21.08
N ASP A 88 -12.72 -13.34 19.77
CA ASP A 88 -13.24 -14.42 18.92
C ASP A 88 -12.73 -15.79 19.37
N MET A 89 -11.45 -15.90 19.72
CA MET A 89 -10.85 -17.13 20.24
C MET A 89 -11.51 -17.58 21.55
N HIS A 90 -11.86 -16.63 22.43
CA HIS A 90 -12.50 -16.93 23.70
C HIS A 90 -13.96 -17.35 23.56
N TYR A 91 -14.76 -16.68 22.71
CA TYR A 91 -16.22 -16.84 22.72
C TYR A 91 -16.77 -17.71 21.59
N LYS A 92 -16.18 -17.73 20.38
CA LYS A 92 -16.77 -18.46 19.24
C LYS A 92 -16.95 -19.95 19.51
N GLY A 93 -15.94 -20.58 20.14
CA GLY A 93 -16.01 -22.00 20.49
C GLY A 93 -17.13 -22.32 21.47
N LEU A 94 -17.34 -21.44 22.46
CA LEU A 94 -18.40 -21.60 23.46
C LEU A 94 -19.78 -21.47 22.82
N VAL A 95 -20.00 -20.44 22.00
CA VAL A 95 -21.29 -20.25 21.30
C VAL A 95 -21.57 -21.43 20.36
N ALA A 96 -20.59 -21.85 19.55
CA ALA A 96 -20.76 -22.98 18.65
C ALA A 96 -21.13 -24.27 19.39
N TYR A 97 -20.48 -24.54 20.53
CA TYR A 97 -20.81 -25.67 21.38
C TYR A 97 -22.23 -25.57 21.96
N GLN A 98 -22.62 -24.41 22.47
CA GLN A 98 -23.94 -24.19 23.05
C GLN A 98 -25.06 -24.29 22.01
N VAL A 99 -24.88 -23.74 20.80
CA VAL A 99 -25.79 -23.93 19.67
C VAL A 99 -25.96 -25.41 19.33
N GLN A 100 -24.86 -26.18 19.35
CA GLN A 100 -24.92 -27.62 19.12
C GLN A 100 -25.71 -28.36 20.20
N LEU A 101 -25.67 -27.93 21.46
CA LEU A 101 -26.49 -28.49 22.53
C LEU A 101 -27.98 -28.29 22.25
N VAL A 102 -28.38 -27.11 21.77
CA VAL A 102 -29.78 -26.83 21.39
C VAL A 102 -30.22 -27.71 20.22
N GLN A 103 -29.40 -27.81 19.16
CA GLN A 103 -29.71 -28.63 17.99
C GLN A 103 -29.91 -30.11 18.32
N LYS A 104 -29.06 -30.65 19.20
CA LYS A 104 -29.09 -32.05 19.62
C LYS A 104 -30.08 -32.35 20.74
N ASN A 105 -30.75 -31.34 21.29
CA ASN A 105 -31.68 -31.56 22.39
C ASN A 105 -32.95 -32.26 21.88
N GLU A 106 -33.27 -33.42 22.45
CA GLU A 106 -34.44 -34.22 22.07
C GLU A 106 -35.76 -33.70 22.67
N GLN A 107 -35.68 -32.82 23.68
CA GLN A 107 -36.86 -32.24 24.33
C GLN A 107 -37.48 -31.09 23.54
N LEU A 108 -36.73 -30.51 22.59
CA LEU A 108 -37.22 -29.44 21.73
C LEU A 108 -37.80 -30.02 20.43
N SER A 109 -38.97 -29.53 20.03
CA SER A 109 -39.49 -29.76 18.68
C SER A 109 -38.55 -29.12 17.65
N GLU A 110 -38.51 -29.66 16.44
CA GLU A 110 -37.76 -29.06 15.33
C GLU A 110 -38.24 -27.63 15.01
N ALA A 111 -39.52 -27.33 15.24
CA ALA A 111 -40.06 -25.98 15.10
C ALA A 111 -39.46 -25.01 16.14
N ASP A 112 -39.42 -25.43 17.42
CA ASP A 112 -38.89 -24.61 18.52
C ASP A 112 -37.38 -24.40 18.37
N LYS A 113 -36.65 -25.42 17.88
CA LYS A 113 -35.23 -25.28 17.53
C LYS A 113 -35.03 -24.24 16.44
N ALA A 114 -35.82 -24.31 15.36
CA ALA A 114 -35.69 -23.39 14.25
C ALA A 114 -36.01 -21.95 14.65
N GLU A 115 -37.08 -21.76 15.43
CA GLU A 115 -37.45 -20.45 15.98
C GLU A 115 -36.32 -19.91 16.88
N PHE A 116 -35.84 -20.71 17.83
CA PHE A 116 -34.77 -20.27 18.71
C PHE A 116 -33.48 -19.92 17.96
N LEU A 117 -33.09 -20.75 16.98
CA LEU A 117 -31.89 -20.53 16.18
C LEU A 117 -31.99 -19.31 15.27
N SER A 118 -33.19 -18.91 14.83
CA SER A 118 -33.34 -17.64 14.09
C SER A 118 -32.95 -16.41 14.92
N PHE A 119 -33.13 -16.44 16.25
CA PHE A 119 -32.61 -15.36 17.12
C PHE A 119 -31.08 -15.38 17.20
N MET A 120 -30.45 -16.55 17.07
CA MET A 120 -28.99 -16.64 17.01
C MET A 120 -28.46 -16.06 15.69
N ASP A 121 -29.15 -16.33 14.59
CA ASP A 121 -28.83 -15.77 13.26
C ASP A 121 -28.96 -14.23 13.26
N GLU A 122 -29.95 -13.68 13.94
CA GLU A 122 -30.09 -12.22 14.12
C GLU A 122 -28.89 -11.62 14.89
N LEU A 123 -28.46 -12.28 15.96
CA LEU A 123 -27.30 -11.84 16.73
C LEU A 123 -25.99 -12.02 15.95
N ASP A 124 -25.91 -13.01 15.04
CA ASP A 124 -24.82 -13.18 14.06
C ASP A 124 -24.74 -12.02 13.08
N ALA A 125 -25.87 -11.60 12.51
CA ALA A 125 -25.93 -10.45 11.63
C ALA A 125 -25.55 -9.14 12.34
N GLU A 126 -25.95 -8.97 13.61
CA GLU A 126 -25.54 -7.81 14.43
C GLU A 126 -24.00 -7.79 14.62
N TYR A 127 -23.39 -8.93 14.93
CA TYR A 127 -21.93 -9.05 15.07
C TYR A 127 -21.19 -8.69 13.78
N ASP A 128 -21.66 -9.15 12.62
CA ASP A 128 -21.04 -8.81 11.34
C ASP A 128 -21.17 -7.31 11.04
N THR A 129 -22.27 -6.69 11.44
CA THR A 129 -22.45 -5.23 11.34
C THR A 129 -21.46 -4.49 12.23
N LEU A 130 -21.29 -4.91 13.49
CA LEU A 130 -20.29 -4.33 14.41
C LEU A 130 -18.86 -4.44 13.86
N LYS A 131 -18.51 -5.55 13.21
CA LYS A 131 -17.20 -5.67 12.54
C LYS A 131 -17.00 -4.69 11.41
N LEU A 132 -18.04 -4.41 10.62
CA LEU A 132 -17.99 -3.39 9.58
C LEU A 132 -17.87 -1.98 10.19
N GLU A 133 -18.58 -1.70 11.28
CA GLU A 133 -18.46 -0.44 12.00
C GLU A 133 -17.04 -0.22 12.54
N MET A 134 -16.41 -1.27 13.09
CA MET A 134 -15.03 -1.24 13.58
C MET A 134 -14.02 -0.88 12.49
N GLN A 135 -14.27 -1.26 11.24
CA GLN A 135 -13.40 -0.91 10.11
C GLN A 135 -13.52 0.57 9.68
N ASN A 136 -14.62 1.22 10.05
CA ASN A 136 -14.98 2.57 9.58
C ASN A 136 -14.89 3.65 10.68
N ASN A 137 -14.72 3.29 11.96
CA ASN A 137 -14.87 4.19 13.10
C ASN A 137 -13.56 4.57 13.82
N LEU A 138 -13.63 5.69 14.55
CA LEU A 138 -12.59 6.22 15.44
C LEU A 138 -12.68 5.68 16.88
N ASP A 139 -13.84 5.14 17.31
CA ASP A 139 -14.05 4.62 18.68
C ASP A 139 -14.15 3.09 18.70
N ASN A 140 -13.04 2.41 18.36
CA ASN A 140 -12.97 0.95 18.30
C ASN A 140 -13.21 0.25 19.64
N GLU A 141 -12.92 0.91 20.77
CA GLU A 141 -13.16 0.37 22.12
C GLU A 141 -14.64 0.11 22.39
N LEU A 142 -15.52 1.06 22.02
CA LEU A 142 -16.97 0.91 22.17
C LEU A 142 -17.50 -0.22 21.28
N VAL A 143 -16.96 -0.36 20.07
CA VAL A 143 -17.36 -1.43 19.16
C VAL A 143 -16.93 -2.80 19.69
N LEU A 144 -15.72 -2.91 20.25
CA LEU A 144 -15.25 -4.13 20.92
C LEU A 144 -16.14 -4.50 22.12
N GLU A 145 -16.57 -3.53 22.94
CA GLU A 145 -17.50 -3.76 24.03
C GLU A 145 -18.85 -4.29 23.52
N ALA A 146 -19.38 -3.70 22.44
CA ALA A 146 -20.60 -4.16 21.80
C ALA A 146 -20.47 -5.61 21.28
N ILE A 147 -19.32 -5.96 20.69
CA ILE A 147 -19.04 -7.35 20.24
C ILE A 147 -19.04 -8.32 21.43
N VAL A 148 -18.37 -7.97 22.54
CA VAL A 148 -18.40 -8.80 23.76
C VAL A 148 -19.81 -8.94 24.32
N SER A 149 -20.58 -7.84 24.33
CA SER A 149 -21.98 -7.84 24.75
C SER A 149 -22.86 -8.74 23.88
N ASN A 150 -22.68 -8.71 22.57
CA ASN A 150 -23.39 -9.60 21.63
C ASN A 150 -23.10 -11.08 21.93
N TYR A 151 -21.83 -11.46 22.14
CA TYR A 151 -21.48 -12.83 22.56
C TYR A 151 -22.14 -13.23 23.88
N ARG A 152 -22.11 -12.35 24.89
CA ARG A 152 -22.74 -12.61 26.19
C ARG A 152 -24.24 -12.83 26.07
N LYS A 153 -24.93 -12.03 25.26
CA LYS A 153 -26.38 -12.18 25.01
C LYS A 153 -26.70 -13.55 24.41
N ARG A 154 -25.93 -14.00 23.40
CA ARG A 154 -26.13 -15.34 22.80
C ARG A 154 -26.01 -16.44 23.84
N ILE A 155 -24.95 -16.38 24.64
CA ILE A 155 -24.70 -17.34 25.71
C ILE A 155 -25.84 -17.35 26.73
N GLU A 156 -26.25 -16.18 27.21
CA GLU A 156 -27.31 -16.03 28.19
C GLU A 156 -28.66 -16.58 27.68
N LEU A 157 -29.00 -16.34 26.41
CA LEU A 157 -30.22 -16.86 25.81
C LEU A 157 -30.21 -18.39 25.73
N ILE A 158 -29.08 -18.97 25.31
CA ILE A 158 -28.95 -20.44 25.24
C ILE A 158 -29.00 -21.06 26.63
N GLU A 159 -28.29 -20.47 27.60
CA GLU A 159 -28.31 -20.94 28.99
C GLU A 159 -29.71 -20.89 29.61
N LYS A 160 -30.46 -19.81 29.37
CA LYS A 160 -31.86 -19.69 29.82
C LYS A 160 -32.75 -20.78 29.20
N LEU A 161 -32.63 -21.03 27.90
CA LEU A 161 -33.38 -22.09 27.24
C LEU A 161 -33.07 -23.46 27.85
N LEU A 162 -31.79 -23.81 27.94
CA LEU A 162 -31.35 -25.10 28.49
C LEU A 162 -31.75 -25.27 29.97
N HIS A 163 -31.72 -24.18 30.75
CA HIS A 163 -32.16 -24.19 32.13
C HIS A 163 -33.66 -24.46 32.25
N GLN A 164 -34.50 -23.79 31.45
CA GLN A 164 -35.94 -24.02 31.42
C GLN A 164 -36.28 -25.47 31.05
N LEU A 165 -35.57 -26.04 30.09
CA LEU A 165 -35.73 -27.44 29.70
C LEU A 165 -35.39 -28.39 30.86
N ASN A 166 -34.30 -28.14 31.58
CA ASN A 166 -33.91 -28.98 32.72
C ASN A 166 -34.86 -28.83 33.92
N GLU A 167 -35.33 -27.60 34.22
CA GLU A 167 -36.33 -27.37 35.27
C GLU A 167 -37.68 -28.00 34.94
N SER A 168 -38.08 -28.01 33.66
CA SER A 168 -39.31 -28.65 33.23
C SER A 168 -39.29 -30.17 33.50
N LYS A 169 -38.12 -30.80 33.34
CA LYS A 169 -37.91 -32.22 33.64
C LYS A 169 -38.07 -32.53 35.14
N LEU A 170 -37.48 -31.71 36.02
CA LEU A 170 -37.56 -31.91 37.47
C LEU A 170 -39.02 -31.83 37.99
N LYS A 171 -39.86 -31.02 37.36
CA LYS A 171 -41.28 -30.92 37.71
C LYS A 171 -42.08 -32.13 37.24
N ASP A 172 -41.73 -32.73 36.09
CA ASP A 172 -42.44 -33.91 35.57
C ASP A 172 -42.09 -35.19 36.35
N ASP A 173 -40.84 -35.29 36.85
CA ASP A 173 -40.36 -36.43 37.65
C ASP A 173 -40.93 -36.44 39.10
N ASP A 174 -41.38 -35.30 39.65
CA ASP A 174 -41.88 -35.17 41.04
C ASP A 174 -43.33 -35.65 41.22
N TYR A 175 -44.11 -35.76 40.14
CA TYR A 175 -45.51 -36.24 40.20
C TYR A 175 -45.65 -37.79 40.16
N GLY A 176 -44.55 -38.53 40.29
CA GLY A 176 -44.51 -39.99 40.19
C GLY A 176 -44.73 -40.79 41.48
N TYR A 177 -44.98 -40.15 42.63
CA TYR A 177 -45.20 -40.86 43.91
C TYR A 177 -46.50 -40.44 44.60
N THR A 178 -47.52 -41.28 44.46
CA THR A 178 -48.65 -41.34 45.40
C THR A 178 -48.64 -42.72 46.06
N LEU A 179 -48.52 -42.75 47.40
CA LEU A 179 -48.98 -43.86 48.23
C LEU A 179 -50.49 -43.73 48.46
#